data_AF-A0A920MR69-F1
#
_entry.id   AF-A0A920MR69-F1
#
_cell.length_a   1.000
_cell.length_b   1.000
_cell.length_c   1.000
_cell.angle_alpha   90.00
_cell.angle_beta   90.00
_cell.angle_gamma   90.00
#
_symmetry.space_group_name_H-M   'P 1'
#
loop_
_entity.id
_entity.type
_entity.pdbx_description
1 polymer ?
#
loop_
_entity_poly.entity_id
_entity_poly.type
_entity_poly.pdbx_seq_one_letter_code
_entity_poly.pdbx_strand_id
1 'polypeptide(L)'
;MKNEYIDSNKKIGVLISNLGTPDSPSRKDLKKYLNQFLMDKRVIDLPRLLWIPILKIIILNIRPRKSAKLYRSIWTDKGSPLMVFQKIF
;
A
#
# COMPACT_ATOMS: atom_id res chain seq x y z
N MET A 1 27.71 -11.89 34.54
CA MET A 1 26.32 -11.40 34.46
C MET A 1 25.50 -12.47 33.77
N LYS A 2 24.52 -13.03 34.49
CA LYS A 2 23.71 -14.17 34.05
C LYS A 2 22.72 -13.73 32.97
N ASN A 3 22.74 -14.37 31.80
CA ASN A 3 21.69 -14.27 30.78
C ASN A 3 20.46 -15.06 31.24
N GLU A 4 19.76 -14.56 32.25
CA GLU A 4 18.59 -15.19 32.89
C GLU A 4 17.23 -14.72 32.31
N TYR A 5 17.14 -14.39 31.01
CA TYR A 5 15.87 -13.89 30.41
C TYR A 5 15.53 -14.38 29.00
N ILE A 6 15.85 -15.62 28.63
CA ILE A 6 15.19 -16.25 27.48
C ILE A 6 14.39 -17.44 27.99
N ASP A 7 13.17 -17.13 28.44
CA ASP A 7 12.11 -18.10 28.65
C ASP A 7 11.83 -18.79 27.31
N SER A 8 12.34 -20.02 27.16
CA SER A 8 12.23 -20.86 25.96
C SER A 8 10.79 -21.26 25.62
N ASN A 9 9.81 -20.90 26.46
CA ASN A 9 8.39 -21.13 26.27
C ASN A 9 7.61 -19.88 25.81
N LYS A 10 8.27 -18.73 25.61
CA LYS A 10 7.62 -17.55 25.02
C LYS A 10 7.49 -17.70 23.51
N LYS A 11 6.24 -17.87 23.05
CA LYS A 11 5.89 -17.76 21.64
C LYS A 11 6.11 -16.32 21.17
N ILE A 12 7.09 -16.11 20.29
CA ILE A 12 7.34 -14.81 19.66
C ILE A 12 6.41 -14.68 18.45
N GLY A 13 5.51 -13.70 18.47
CA GLY A 13 4.72 -13.32 17.31
C GLY A 13 5.43 -12.23 16.51
N VAL A 14 5.59 -12.44 15.20
CA VAL A 14 6.12 -11.44 14.27
C VAL A 14 4.99 -10.92 13.40
N LEU A 15 4.77 -9.60 13.40
CA LEU A 15 3.79 -8.94 12.53
C LEU A 15 4.51 -8.27 11.37
N ILE A 16 4.27 -8.76 10.15
CA ILE A 16 4.70 -8.13 8.92
C ILE A 16 3.53 -7.32 8.36
N SER A 17 3.72 -6.00 8.18
CA SER A 17 2.70 -5.11 7.64
C SER A 17 3.28 -4.28 6.49
N ASN A 18 2.45 -3.99 5.49
CA ASN A 18 2.77 -3.08 4.39
C ASN A 18 1.53 -2.26 4.00
N LEU A 19 1.72 -1.37 3.03
CA LEU A 19 0.64 -0.55 2.46
C LEU A 19 -0.30 -1.32 1.51
N GLY A 20 0.03 -2.57 1.21
CA GLY A 20 -0.63 -3.37 0.19
C GLY A 20 -0.28 -2.96 -1.24
N THR A 21 -1.08 -3.48 -2.17
CA THR A 21 -0.98 -3.26 -3.61
C THR A 21 -2.39 -3.17 -4.18
N PRO A 22 -2.64 -2.48 -5.31
CA PRO A 22 -3.93 -2.57 -5.98
C PRO A 22 -4.24 -4.02 -6.39
N ASP A 23 -5.54 -4.34 -6.44
CA ASP A 23 -6.05 -5.68 -6.81
C ASP A 23 -5.63 -6.09 -8.24
N SER A 24 -5.46 -5.11 -9.13
CA SER A 24 -4.97 -5.32 -10.50
C SER A 24 -4.26 -4.06 -11.03
N PRO A 25 -3.55 -4.13 -12.17
CA PRO A 25 -2.93 -2.98 -12.79
C PRO A 25 -3.94 -2.19 -13.66
N SER A 26 -5.25 -2.35 -13.38
CA SER A 26 -6.33 -1.62 -14.03
C SER A 26 -6.45 -0.21 -13.46
N ARG A 27 -6.93 0.73 -14.28
CA ARG A 27 -7.17 2.11 -13.85
C ARG A 27 -8.19 2.18 -12.70
N LYS A 28 -9.19 1.30 -12.70
CA LYS A 28 -10.28 1.28 -11.71
C LYS A 28 -9.75 0.92 -10.34
N ASP A 29 -8.94 -0.13 -10.26
CA ASP A 29 -8.41 -0.63 -8.99
C ASP A 29 -7.32 0.29 -8.46
N LEU A 30 -6.51 0.87 -9.34
CA LEU A 30 -5.58 1.93 -8.93
C LEU A 30 -6.31 3.18 -8.43
N LYS A 31 -7.45 3.57 -9.02
CA LYS A 31 -8.24 4.71 -8.51
C LYS A 31 -8.75 4.42 -7.10
N LYS A 32 -9.21 3.19 -6.83
CA LYS A 32 -9.65 2.75 -5.50
C LYS A 32 -8.48 2.77 -4.50
N TYR A 33 -7.36 2.16 -4.86
CA TYR A 33 -6.14 2.12 -4.05
C TYR A 33 -5.61 3.53 -3.74
N LEU A 34 -5.43 4.39 -4.75
CA LEU A 34 -4.97 5.77 -4.56
C LEU A 34 -5.93 6.59 -3.71
N ASN A 35 -7.24 6.37 -3.83
CA ASN A 35 -8.22 7.04 -2.99
C ASN A 35 -8.10 6.63 -1.52
N GLN A 36 -7.83 5.36 -1.23
CA GLN A 36 -7.63 4.90 0.15
C GLN A 36 -6.30 5.44 0.71
N PHE A 37 -5.21 5.28 -0.05
CA PHE A 37 -3.88 5.69 0.37
C PHE A 37 -3.74 7.20 0.59
N LEU A 38 -4.23 8.01 -0.36
CA LEU A 38 -4.08 9.48 -0.29
C LEU A 38 -5.13 10.16 0.60
N MET A 39 -6.15 9.43 1.09
CA MET A 39 -7.10 9.97 2.07
C MET A 39 -6.54 9.95 3.50
N ASP A 40 -5.46 9.20 3.73
CA ASP A 40 -4.81 9.13 5.04
C ASP A 40 -4.13 10.47 5.36
N LYS A 41 -4.45 11.01 6.54
CA LYS A 41 -3.86 12.24 7.10
C LYS A 41 -2.37 12.09 7.38
N ARG A 42 -1.88 10.86 7.56
CA ARG A 42 -0.46 10.57 7.82
C ARG A 42 0.39 10.62 6.55
N VAL A 43 -0.26 10.58 5.38
CA VAL A 43 0.42 10.62 4.07
C VAL A 43 0.46 12.05 3.53
N ILE A 44 -0.51 12.89 3.90
CA ILE A 44 -0.68 14.26 3.37
C ILE A 44 -0.95 15.25 4.51
N ASP A 45 -0.09 16.27 4.61
CA ASP A 45 -0.12 17.28 5.68
C ASP A 45 -1.06 18.47 5.42
N LEU A 46 -1.82 18.47 4.32
CA LEU A 46 -2.73 19.56 3.97
C LEU A 46 -4.05 19.51 4.75
N PRO A 47 -4.69 20.68 5.03
CA PRO A 47 -6.01 20.71 5.61
C PRO A 47 -7.03 19.90 4.80
N ARG A 48 -7.83 19.08 5.51
CA ARG A 48 -8.74 18.11 4.88
C ARG A 48 -9.75 18.75 3.92
N LEU A 49 -10.24 19.95 4.23
CA LEU A 49 -11.19 20.68 3.39
C LEU A 49 -10.59 21.07 2.03
N LEU A 50 -9.29 21.37 1.98
CA LEU A 50 -8.60 21.70 0.74
C LEU A 50 -8.16 20.45 -0.01
N TRP A 51 -7.71 19.44 0.74
CA TRP A 51 -7.16 18.22 0.13
C TRP A 51 -8.21 17.34 -0.54
N ILE A 52 -9.39 17.16 0.06
CA ILE A 52 -10.42 16.27 -0.50
C ILE A 52 -10.84 16.69 -1.92
N PRO A 53 -11.15 17.98 -2.20
CA PRO A 53 -11.44 18.43 -3.55
C PRO A 53 -10.29 18.16 -4.54
N ILE A 54 -9.05 18.46 -4.15
CA ILE A 54 -7.86 18.23 -4.98
C ILE A 54 -7.73 16.73 -5.31
N LEU A 55 -7.88 15.87 -4.31
CA LEU A 55 -7.82 14.43 -4.47
C LEU A 55 -8.92 13.93 -5.42
N LYS A 56 -10.18 14.27 -5.13
CA LYS A 56 -11.34 13.73 -5.85
C LYS A 56 -11.48 14.26 -7.28
N ILE A 57 -11.17 15.54 -7.49
CA ILE A 57 -11.39 16.23 -8.78
C ILE A 57 -10.16 16.11 -9.67
N ILE A 58 -8.96 16.30 -9.14
CA ILE A 58 -7.74 16.38 -9.96
C ILE A 58 -7.01 15.02 -9.95
N ILE A 59 -6.57 14.58 -8.77
CA ILE A 59 -5.63 13.45 -8.66
C ILE A 59 -6.28 12.15 -9.14
N LEU A 60 -7.47 11.81 -8.64
CA LEU A 60 -8.15 10.54 -8.98
C LEU A 60 -8.67 10.47 -10.41
N ASN A 61 -8.68 11.57 -11.16
CA ASN A 61 -9.05 11.57 -12.57
C ASN A 61 -7.82 11.47 -13.49
N ILE A 62 -6.71 12.12 -13.13
CA ILE A 62 -5.50 12.21 -13.97
C ILE A 62 -4.51 11.08 -13.65
N ARG A 63 -4.15 10.92 -12.37
CA ARG A 63 -3.01 10.09 -11.92
C ARG A 63 -3.19 8.58 -12.17
N PRO A 64 -4.39 7.98 -12.03
CA PRO A 64 -4.55 6.53 -12.22
C PRO A 64 -4.15 6.04 -13.61
N ARG A 65 -4.27 6.86 -14.66
CA ARG A 65 -3.85 6.47 -16.02
C ARG A 65 -2.33 6.27 -16.10
N LYS A 66 -1.58 7.23 -15.58
CA LYS A 66 -0.11 7.19 -15.57
C LYS A 66 0.39 6.05 -14.69
N SER A 67 -0.16 5.93 -13.48
CA SER A 67 0.22 4.85 -12.56
C SER A 67 -0.15 3.47 -13.12
N ALA A 68 -1.29 3.30 -13.78
CA ALA A 68 -1.67 1.99 -14.34
C ALA A 68 -0.66 1.52 -15.39
N LYS A 69 -0.13 2.43 -16.23
CA LYS A 69 0.91 2.08 -17.21
C LYS A 69 2.17 1.52 -16.54
N LEU A 70 2.61 2.16 -15.45
CA LEU A 70 3.79 1.73 -14.69
C LEU A 70 3.54 0.43 -13.93
N TYR A 71 2.37 0.26 -13.31
CA TYR A 71 2.04 -0.99 -12.64
C TYR A 71 1.93 -2.16 -13.62
N ARG A 72 1.43 -1.93 -14.84
CA ARG A 72 1.42 -2.95 -15.90
C ARG A 72 2.81 -3.38 -16.33
N SER A 73 3.78 -2.47 -16.41
CA SER A 73 5.13 -2.83 -16.87
C SER A 73 5.88 -3.75 -15.92
N ILE A 74 5.48 -3.79 -14.64
CA ILE A 74 6.07 -4.67 -13.62
C ILE A 74 5.12 -5.78 -13.17
N TRP A 75 3.96 -5.92 -13.80
CA TRP A 75 2.97 -6.91 -13.41
C TRP A 75 3.39 -8.30 -13.91
N THR A 76 3.21 -9.31 -13.08
CA THR A 76 3.54 -10.71 -13.42
C THR A 76 2.27 -11.55 -13.45
N ASP A 77 2.34 -12.75 -14.04
CA ASP A 77 1.21 -13.71 -14.04
C ASP A 77 0.83 -14.14 -12.61
N LYS A 78 1.78 -14.06 -11.67
CA LYS A 78 1.57 -14.35 -10.25
C LYS A 78 0.99 -13.16 -9.47
N GLY A 79 0.79 -12.02 -10.12
CA GLY A 79 0.27 -10.77 -9.53
C GLY A 79 1.34 -9.71 -9.28
N SER A 80 1.06 -8.80 -8.36
CA SER A 80 1.99 -7.75 -7.95
C SER A 80 3.23 -8.34 -7.29
N PRO A 81 4.46 -7.90 -7.66
CA PRO A 81 5.69 -8.39 -7.06
C PRO A 81 5.69 -8.33 -5.53
N LEU A 82 5.15 -7.25 -4.95
CA LEU A 82 5.10 -7.07 -3.50
C LEU A 82 4.27 -8.17 -2.81
N MET A 83 3.12 -8.52 -3.39
CA MET A 83 2.26 -9.58 -2.85
C MET A 83 2.90 -10.97 -3.00
N VAL A 84 3.67 -11.19 -4.08
CA VAL A 84 4.39 -12.43 -4.32
C VAL A 84 5.50 -12.63 -3.28
N PHE A 85 6.32 -11.60 -3.03
CA PHE A 85 7.42 -11.70 -2.07
C PHE A 85 6.96 -11.75 -0.61
N GLN A 86 5.83 -11.13 -0.27
CA GLN A 86 5.29 -11.20 1.08
C GLN A 86 4.85 -12.60 1.49
N LYS A 87 4.29 -13.40 0.57
CA LYS A 87 3.87 -14.78 0.87
C LYS A 87 5.03 -15.73 1.19
N ILE A 88 6.27 -15.30 0.94
CA ILE A 88 7.46 -16.12 1.17
C ILE A 88 7.87 -16.08 2.66
N PHE A 89 7.43 -15.07 3.40
CA PHE A 89 7.63 -14.94 4.85
C PHE A 89 6.38 -15.41 5.61
#